data_AF-A0A837I0H6-F1
#
_entry.id   AF-A0A837I0H6-F1
#
_cell.length_a   1.000
_cell.length_b   1.000
_cell.length_c   1.000
_cell.angle_alpha   90.00
_cell.angle_beta   90.00
_cell.angle_gamma   90.00
#
_symmetry.space_group_name_H-M   'P 1'
#
loop_
_entity.id
_entity.type
_entity.pdbx_description
1 polymer ?
#
loop_
_entity_poly.entity_id
_entity_poly.type
_entity_poly.pdbx_seq_one_letter_code
_entity_poly.pdbx_strand_id
1 'polypeptide(L)' 'SIAVDMVSTACDKKAEEIIVGSSDSDLQPAITETKSRGVRCIYLGFEADPNKGLSYTTGRTILIRNSEVFEFEKLKGKLL' A
#
# COMPACT_ATOMS: atom_id res chain seq x y z
N SER A 1 -7.13 -6.24 12.41
CA SER A 1 -6.33 -4.99 12.33
C SER A 1 -5.33 -5.23 11.24
N ILE A 2 -5.21 -4.34 10.25
CA ILE A 2 -4.44 -4.59 9.02
C ILE A 2 -2.99 -5.02 9.32
N ALA A 3 -2.35 -4.45 10.35
CA ALA A 3 -1.01 -4.85 10.77
C ALA A 3 -0.90 -6.34 11.14
N VAL A 4 -1.89 -6.86 11.90
CA VAL A 4 -1.94 -8.28 12.30
C VAL A 4 -2.19 -9.17 11.09
N ASP A 5 -3.09 -8.74 10.19
CA ASP A 5 -3.44 -9.51 8.99
C ASP A 5 -2.24 -9.61 8.04
N MET A 6 -1.47 -8.53 7.87
CA MET A 6 -0.23 -8.53 7.08
C MET A 6 0.80 -9.51 7.63
N VAL A 7 1.11 -9.41 8.93
CA VAL A 7 2.15 -10.24 9.57
C VAL A 7 1.72 -11.70 9.61
N SER A 8 0.46 -12.01 9.95
CA SER A 8 -0.06 -13.38 9.98
C SER A 8 -0.08 -14.02 8.59
N THR A 9 -0.50 -13.29 7.56
CA THR A 9 -0.45 -13.77 6.17
C THR A 9 0.98 -14.09 5.73
N ALA A 10 1.95 -13.27 6.15
CA ALA A 10 3.36 -13.53 5.90
C ALA A 10 3.90 -14.75 6.67
N CYS A 11 3.54 -14.90 7.94
CA CYS A 11 3.89 -16.08 8.76
C CYS A 11 3.34 -17.37 8.15
N ASP A 12 2.09 -17.34 7.70
CA ASP A 12 1.40 -18.48 7.09
C ASP A 12 1.86 -18.76 5.65
N LYS A 13 2.77 -17.93 5.11
CA LYS A 13 3.26 -18.01 3.71
C LYS A 13 2.12 -17.97 2.68
N LYS A 14 1.07 -17.20 2.98
CA LYS A 14 -0.12 -17.06 2.13
C LYS A 14 0.01 -15.92 1.11
N ALA A 15 1.06 -15.11 1.20
CA ALA A 15 1.34 -14.03 0.26
C ALA A 15 2.84 -13.95 -0.04
N GLU A 16 3.18 -13.70 -1.30
CA GLU A 16 4.53 -13.34 -1.73
C GLU A 16 4.71 -11.81 -1.80
N GLU A 17 3.60 -11.08 -1.95
CA GLU A 17 3.56 -9.63 -2.08
C GLU A 17 2.28 -9.05 -1.45
N ILE A 18 2.42 -7.91 -0.77
CA ILE A 18 1.34 -7.17 -0.15
C ILE A 18 1.40 -5.72 -0.63
N ILE A 19 0.28 -5.22 -1.15
CA ILE A 19 0.12 -3.81 -1.55
C ILE A 19 -0.62 -3.08 -0.41
N VAL A 20 0.06 -2.11 0.21
CA VAL A 20 -0.44 -1.35 1.35
C VAL A 20 -0.96 0.00 0.87
N GLY A 21 -2.28 0.12 0.78
CA GLY A 21 -2.98 1.39 0.56
C GLY A 21 -3.41 2.02 1.87
N SER A 22 -2.55 2.83 2.49
CA SER A 22 -2.83 3.52 3.75
C SER A 22 -2.01 4.80 3.88
N SER A 23 -2.47 5.75 4.68
CA SER A 23 -1.70 6.92 5.12
C SER A 23 -1.12 6.76 6.54
N ASP A 24 -1.44 5.65 7.22
CA ASP A 24 -1.07 5.40 8.60
C ASP A 24 0.41 4.99 8.74
N SER A 25 1.22 5.89 9.29
CA SER A 25 2.65 5.65 9.54
C SER A 25 2.93 4.60 10.61
N ASP A 26 1.95 4.24 11.44
CA ASP A 26 2.12 3.25 12.50
C ASP A 26 2.20 1.82 11.94
N LEU A 27 1.98 1.63 10.63
CA LEU A 27 2.17 0.36 9.94
C LEU A 27 3.64 0.02 9.63
N GLN A 28 4.57 0.96 9.79
CA GLN A 28 5.99 0.71 9.48
C GLN A 28 6.61 -0.50 10.22
N PRO A 29 6.33 -0.75 11.52
CA PRO A 29 6.81 -1.96 12.20
C PRO A 29 6.24 -3.24 11.57
N ALA A 30 4.95 -3.27 11.23
CA ALA A 30 4.31 -4.43 10.60
C ALA A 30 4.85 -4.69 9.19
N ILE A 31 5.10 -3.63 8.41
CA ILE A 31 5.76 -3.73 7.09
C ILE A 31 7.17 -4.30 7.23
N THR A 32 7.93 -3.82 8.22
CA THR A 32 9.30 -4.31 8.48
C THR A 32 9.29 -5.80 8.82
N GLU A 33 8.37 -6.21 9.69
CA GLU A 33 8.24 -7.60 10.13
C GLU A 33 7.71 -8.53 9.02
N THR A 34 6.87 -8.01 8.14
CA THR A 34 6.40 -8.72 6.94
C THR A 34 7.56 -8.94 5.96
N LYS A 35 8.39 -7.91 5.74
CA LYS A 35 9.56 -7.98 4.84
C LYS A 35 10.65 -8.91 5.35
N SER A 36 10.88 -8.95 6.67
CA SER A 36 11.87 -9.86 7.27
C SER A 36 11.56 -11.34 7.02
N ARG A 37 10.30 -11.67 6.71
CA ARG A 37 9.82 -13.01 6.33
C ARG A 37 9.89 -13.30 4.84
N GLY A 38 10.44 -12.38 4.04
CA GLY A 38 10.59 -12.55 2.59
C GLY A 38 9.37 -12.14 1.76
N VAL A 39 8.34 -11.56 2.37
CA VAL A 39 7.18 -11.03 1.65
C VAL A 39 7.48 -9.60 1.16
N ARG A 40 7.24 -9.33 -0.12
CA ARG A 40 7.42 -7.98 -0.68
C ARG A 40 6.30 -7.06 -0.20
N CYS A 41 6.63 -5.82 0.12
CA CYS A 41 5.64 -4.80 0.44
C CYS A 41 5.73 -3.68 -0.60
N ILE A 42 4.59 -3.21 -1.08
CA ILE A 42 4.48 -2.06 -1.99
C ILE A 42 3.57 -1.03 -1.34
N TYR A 43 4.02 0.22 -1.26
CA TYR A 43 3.17 1.33 -0.86
C TYR A 43 2.33 1.80 -2.05
N LEU A 44 1.02 1.89 -1.87
CA LEU A 44 0.09 2.53 -2.80
C LEU A 44 -0.46 3.81 -2.15
N GLY A 45 -0.22 4.95 -2.80
CA GLY A 45 -0.66 6.26 -2.32
C GLY A 45 -1.12 7.18 -3.46
N PHE A 46 -1.40 8.44 -3.12
CA PHE A 46 -1.68 9.48 -4.11
C PHE A 46 -0.44 10.37 -4.30
N GLU A 47 -0.25 10.90 -5.51
CA GLU A 47 0.88 11.79 -5.80
C GLU A 47 0.83 13.13 -5.05
N ALA A 48 -0.37 13.57 -4.66
CA ALA A 48 -0.60 14.89 -4.07
C ALA A 48 0.05 15.03 -2.68
N ASP A 49 0.11 13.94 -1.90
CA ASP A 49 0.74 13.92 -0.58
C ASP A 49 1.14 12.47 -0.20
N PRO A 50 2.25 11.96 -0.75
CA PRO A 50 2.67 10.58 -0.49
C PRO A 50 3.26 10.45 0.92
N ASN A 51 2.87 9.40 1.64
CA ASN A 51 3.47 9.10 2.94
C ASN A 51 4.92 8.62 2.75
N LYS A 52 5.88 9.48 3.07
CA LYS A 52 7.32 9.21 2.91
C LYS A 52 7.82 8.07 3.78
N GLY A 53 7.26 7.90 4.98
CA GLY A 53 7.62 6.80 5.88
C GLY A 53 7.25 5.45 5.26
N LEU A 54 6.00 5.31 4.81
CA LEU A 54 5.54 4.10 4.13
C LEU A 54 6.28 3.86 2.81
N SER A 55 6.56 4.92 2.05
CA SER A 55 7.35 4.85 0.82
C SER A 55 8.73 4.26 1.07
N TYR A 56 9.40 4.72 2.13
CA TYR A 56 10.72 4.26 2.52
C TYR A 56 10.70 2.80 3.03
N THR A 57 9.74 2.45 3.88
CA THR A 57 9.71 1.12 4.53
C THR A 57 9.31 0.00 3.57
N THR A 58 8.39 0.24 2.63
CA THR A 58 7.91 -0.82 1.70
C THR A 58 8.97 -1.19 0.66
N GLY A 59 9.72 -0.22 0.13
CA GLY A 59 10.82 -0.43 -0.82
C GLY A 59 10.41 -0.30 -2.30
N ARG A 60 9.10 -0.32 -2.58
CA ARG A 60 8.52 0.12 -3.86
C ARG A 60 7.30 0.96 -3.57
N THR A 61 7.15 2.04 -4.32
CA THR A 61 6.02 2.97 -4.22
C THR A 61 5.30 3.07 -5.55
N ILE A 62 3.97 3.03 -5.53
CA ILE A 62 3.08 3.31 -6.64
C ILE A 62 2.20 4.49 -6.21
N LEU A 63 2.25 5.59 -6.98
CA LEU A 63 1.45 6.78 -6.71
C LEU A 63 0.40 6.94 -7.80
N ILE A 64 -0.85 7.03 -7.37
CA ILE A 64 -1.99 7.37 -8.22
C ILE A 64 -1.91 8.86 -8.55
N ARG A 65 -1.92 9.18 -9.84
CA ARG A 65 -1.79 10.55 -10.33
C ARG A 65 -3.14 11.25 -10.32
N ASN A 66 -3.14 12.57 -10.13
CA ASN A 66 -4.33 13.39 -10.21
C ASN A 66 -5.03 13.24 -11.57
N SER A 67 -4.27 13.11 -12.66
CA SER A 67 -4.84 12.86 -14.00
C SER A 67 -5.64 11.56 -14.05
N GLU A 68 -5.16 10.49 -13.41
CA GLU A 68 -5.84 9.18 -13.37
C GLU A 68 -7.12 9.26 -12.51
N VAL A 69 -7.07 10.01 -11.41
CA VAL A 69 -8.23 10.28 -10.56
C VAL A 69 -9.31 11.09 -11.30
N PHE A 70 -8.93 12.18 -11.97
CA PHE A 70 -9.87 13.04 -12.70
C PHE A 70 -10.39 12.38 -13.98
N GLU A 71 -9.61 11.50 -14.62
CA GLU A 71 -10.12 10.68 -15.73
C GLU A 71 -11.21 9.73 -15.25
N PHE A 72 -11.00 9.07 -14.10
CA PHE A 72 -12.02 8.22 -13.49
C PHE A 72 -13.31 8.98 -13.12
N GLU A 73 -13.19 10.21 -12.63
CA GLU A 73 -14.35 11.06 -12.34
C GLU A 73 -15.22 11.30 -13.58
N LYS A 74 -14.60 11.52 -14.75
CA LYS A 74 -15.32 11.68 -16.03
C LYS A 74 -16.05 10.42 -16.47
N LEU A 75 -15.56 9.24 -16.07
CA LEU A 75 -16.18 7.95 -16.37
C LEU A 75 -17.37 7.64 -15.46
N LYS A 76 -17.39 8.15 -14.21
CA LYS A 76 -18.53 7.95 -13.28
C LYS A 76 -19.85 8.45 -13.85
N GLY A 77 -19.85 9.54 -14.62
CA GLY A 77 -21.06 10.07 -15.26
C GLY A 77 -21.67 9.14 -16.33
N LYS A 78 -21.00 8.04 -16.72
CA LYS A 78 -21.50 7.03 -17.67
C LYS A 78 -21.89 5.71 -17.01
N LEU A 79 -21.54 5.51 -15.73
CA LEU A 79 -21.72 4.24 -14.99
C LEU A 79 -22.80 4.33 -13.91
N LEU A 80 -23.48 5.48 -13.79
CA LEU A 80 -24.64 5.71 -12.92
C LEU A 80 -25.85 6.12 -13.77
#